data_AF-A0A498FCR4-F1
#
_entry.id   AF-A0A498FCR4-F1
#
_cell.length_a   1.000
_cell.length_b   1.000
_cell.length_c   1.000
_cell.angle_alpha   90.00
_cell.angle_beta   90.00
_cell.angle_gamma   90.00
#
_symmetry.space_group_name_H-M   'P 1'
#
loop_
_entity.id
_entity.type
_entity.pdbx_description
1 polymer ?
#
loop_
_entity_poly.entity_id
_entity_poly.type
_entity_poly.pdbx_seq_one_letter_code
_entity_poly.pdbx_strand_id
1 'polypeptide(L)'
;RFWGPLSALSKVYSQLLSAMASAERIFEVLDTEAEVKDSVHAAILPPIRGEVVFENVSFRYEESKPVVLHDVSFRVQPGQRVALVGPTGAGKSTIVNLLMRFYDSTDGTILIDGMDIKDVTLSSLREQMGIVLQDSFIFAGTVE
;
A
#
# COMPACT_ATOMS: atom_id res chain seq x y z
N ARG A 1 29.34 51.60 10.27
CA ARG A 1 28.40 50.94 11.21
C ARG A 1 27.07 50.49 10.57
N PHE A 2 26.73 50.88 9.32
CA PHE A 2 25.46 50.51 8.64
C PHE A 2 25.48 49.17 7.85
N TRP A 3 26.65 48.62 7.53
CA TRP A 3 26.76 47.42 6.69
C TRP A 3 26.35 46.11 7.39
N GLY A 4 26.55 46.04 8.72
CA GLY A 4 26.18 44.87 9.53
C GLY A 4 24.69 44.54 9.48
N PRO A 5 23.79 45.49 9.80
CA PRO A 5 22.34 45.29 9.70
C PRO A 5 21.86 44.87 8.30
N LEU A 6 22.43 45.45 7.24
CA LEU A 6 22.06 45.11 5.86
C LEU A 6 22.44 43.67 5.50
N SER A 7 23.65 43.23 5.87
CA SER A 7 24.07 41.83 5.67
C SER A 7 23.26 40.84 6.52
N ALA A 8 22.81 41.25 7.71
CA ALA A 8 21.93 40.44 8.55
C ALA A 8 20.53 40.26 7.92
N LEU A 9 19.95 41.33 7.36
CA LEU A 9 18.67 41.26 6.63
C LEU A 9 18.74 40.31 5.43
N SER A 10 19.83 40.34 4.67
CA SER A 10 20.03 39.40 3.56
C SER A 10 20.09 37.94 4.03
N LYS A 11 20.76 37.67 5.17
CA LYS A 11 20.81 36.31 5.75
C LYS A 11 19.43 35.85 6.22
N VAL A 12 18.68 36.72 6.91
CA VAL A 12 17.31 36.41 7.36
C VAL A 12 16.40 36.14 6.16
N TYR A 13 16.53 36.90 5.07
CA TYR A 13 15.77 36.68 3.85
C TYR A 13 16.06 35.30 3.23
N SER A 14 17.34 34.93 3.09
CA SER A 14 17.72 33.60 2.58
C SER A 14 17.27 32.47 3.52
N GLN A 15 17.32 32.68 4.84
CA GLN A 15 16.79 31.72 5.81
C GLN A 15 15.29 31.55 5.70
N LEU A 16 14.55 32.65 5.50
CA LEU A 16 13.10 32.62 5.33
C LEU A 16 12.70 31.84 4.07
N LEU A 17 13.39 32.07 2.95
CA LEU A 17 13.16 31.30 1.71
C LEU A 17 13.41 29.80 1.92
N SER A 18 14.50 29.43 2.60
CA SER A 18 14.81 28.03 2.92
C SER A 18 13.79 27.40 3.87
N ALA A 19 13.33 28.17 4.87
CA ALA A 19 12.30 27.74 5.80
C ALA A 19 10.96 27.51 5.08
N MET A 20 10.58 28.38 4.14
CA MET A 20 9.36 28.22 3.34
C MET A 20 9.42 26.95 2.48
N ALA A 21 10.51 26.71 1.76
CA ALA A 21 10.67 25.49 0.95
C ALA A 21 10.69 24.21 1.82
N SER A 22 11.20 24.30 3.05
CA SER A 22 11.18 23.18 4.00
C SER A 22 9.78 22.95 4.56
N ALA A 23 9.05 24.01 4.87
CA ALA A 23 7.65 23.92 5.29
C ALA A 23 6.78 23.31 4.19
N GLU A 24 6.97 23.69 2.93
CA GLU A 24 6.25 23.14 1.78
C GLU A 24 6.39 21.62 1.70
N ARG A 25 7.61 21.08 1.79
CA ARG A 25 7.84 19.61 1.81
C ARG A 25 7.24 18.91 3.02
N ILE A 26 7.22 19.57 4.18
CA ILE A 26 6.59 19.01 5.38
C ILE A 26 5.07 18.90 5.15
N PHE A 27 4.45 19.96 4.63
CA PHE A 27 3.02 19.96 4.34
C PHE A 27 2.67 18.98 3.23
N GLU A 28 3.50 18.82 2.20
CA GLU A 28 3.32 17.79 1.16
C GLU A 28 3.18 16.38 1.76
N VAL A 29 4.03 16.02 2.73
CA VAL A 29 3.94 14.72 3.42
C VAL A 29 2.74 14.65 4.35
N LEU A 30 2.46 15.71 5.11
CA LEU A 30 1.33 15.74 6.06
C LEU A 30 -0.03 15.68 5.36
N ASP A 31 -0.14 16.28 4.18
CA ASP A 31 -1.36 16.34 3.38
C ASP A 31 -1.50 15.14 2.43
N THR A 32 -0.54 14.21 2.43
CA THR A 32 -0.62 12.98 1.64
C THR A 32 -1.73 12.07 2.19
N GLU A 33 -2.73 11.80 1.35
CA GLU A 33 -3.79 10.87 1.69
C GLU A 33 -3.34 9.41 1.55
N ALA A 34 -3.78 8.54 2.46
CA ALA A 34 -3.58 7.10 2.31
C ALA A 34 -4.34 6.57 1.08
N GLU A 35 -3.64 5.84 0.21
CA GLU A 35 -4.21 5.26 -1.01
C GLU A 35 -5.31 4.22 -0.71
N VAL A 36 -5.14 3.44 0.36
CA VAL A 36 -6.11 2.42 0.79
C VAL A 36 -6.66 2.81 2.16
N LYS A 37 -7.97 2.96 2.25
CA LYS A 37 -8.71 3.28 3.48
C LYS A 37 -9.83 2.28 3.69
N ASP A 38 -10.22 2.09 4.95
CA ASP A 38 -11.43 1.33 5.26
C ASP A 38 -12.65 2.06 4.69
N SER A 39 -13.59 1.29 4.12
CA SER A 39 -14.91 1.80 3.79
C SER A 39 -15.62 2.28 5.07
N VAL A 40 -16.48 3.29 4.95
CA VAL A 40 -17.29 3.80 6.07
C VAL A 40 -18.15 2.70 6.72
N HIS A 41 -18.49 1.68 5.94
CA HIS A 41 -19.29 0.53 6.38
C HIS A 41 -18.48 -0.77 6.45
N ALA A 42 -17.14 -0.68 6.52
CA ALA A 42 -16.28 -1.84 6.59
C ALA A 42 -16.63 -2.72 7.80
N ALA A 43 -16.91 -4.00 7.55
CA ALA A 43 -17.19 -4.98 8.59
C ALA A 43 -15.88 -5.52 9.19
N ILE A 44 -15.95 -6.07 10.39
CA ILE A 44 -14.86 -6.86 10.95
C ILE A 44 -14.88 -8.22 10.25
N LEU A 45 -13.78 -8.60 9.61
CA LEU A 45 -13.63 -9.90 8.99
C LEU A 45 -13.64 -11.00 10.08
N PRO A 46 -14.51 -12.02 9.98
CA PRO A 46 -14.52 -13.13 10.91
C PRO A 46 -13.26 -14.01 10.74
N PRO A 47 -13.05 -15.01 11.61
CA PRO A 47 -11.98 -15.99 11.46
C PRO A 47 -11.98 -16.65 10.08
N ILE A 48 -10.89 -16.46 9.33
CA ILE A 48 -10.72 -16.95 7.96
C ILE A 48 -10.61 -18.49 7.96
N ARG A 49 -11.41 -19.14 7.11
CA ARG A 49 -11.28 -20.56 6.75
C ARG A 49 -10.20 -20.78 5.70
N GLY A 50 -10.06 -19.85 4.76
CA GLY A 50 -8.93 -19.77 3.84
C GLY A 50 -9.29 -19.97 2.37
N GLU A 51 -10.55 -19.80 1.99
CA GLU A 51 -10.91 -19.69 0.58
C GLU A 51 -10.52 -18.31 0.05
N VAL A 52 -9.85 -18.29 -1.10
CA VAL A 52 -9.49 -17.05 -1.80
C VAL A 52 -10.01 -17.11 -3.24
N VAL A 53 -10.71 -16.07 -3.69
CA VAL A 53 -11.22 -15.98 -5.06
C VAL A 53 -10.77 -14.67 -5.68
N PHE A 54 -10.17 -14.74 -6.86
CA PHE A 54 -9.96 -13.60 -7.74
C PHE A 54 -10.99 -13.71 -8.87
N GLU A 55 -11.79 -12.68 -9.09
CA GLU A 55 -12.81 -12.60 -10.13
C GLU A 55 -12.53 -11.43 -11.05
N ASN A 56 -12.02 -11.73 -12.25
CA ASN A 56 -11.78 -10.78 -13.33
C ASN A 56 -10.90 -9.60 -12.88
N VAL A 57 -9.90 -9.87 -12.06
CA VAL A 57 -9.08 -8.84 -11.44
C VAL A 57 -8.12 -8.23 -12.46
N SER A 58 -8.25 -6.93 -12.65
CA SER A 58 -7.30 -6.12 -13.42
C SER A 58 -6.67 -5.05 -12.53
N PHE A 59 -5.38 -4.78 -12.76
CA PHE A 59 -4.65 -3.84 -11.91
C PHE A 59 -3.52 -3.11 -12.64
N ARG A 60 -3.38 -1.82 -12.34
CA ARG A 60 -2.23 -0.97 -12.65
C ARG A 60 -1.83 -0.17 -11.40
N TYR A 61 -0.54 0.08 -11.24
CA TYR A 61 -0.03 0.85 -10.09
C TYR A 61 -0.40 2.34 -10.15
N GLU A 62 -0.40 2.91 -11.35
CA GLU A 62 -0.75 4.31 -11.60
C GLU A 62 -1.48 4.38 -12.94
N GLU A 63 -2.35 5.37 -13.14
CA GLU A 63 -3.07 5.55 -14.41
C GLU A 63 -2.14 5.64 -15.62
N SER A 64 -1.00 6.32 -15.44
CA SER A 64 0.04 6.53 -16.45
C SER A 64 0.87 5.27 -16.76
N LYS A 65 0.82 4.26 -15.90
CA LYS A 65 1.61 3.03 -16.02
C LYS A 65 0.83 1.93 -16.76
N PRO A 66 1.54 0.99 -17.40
CA PRO A 66 0.90 -0.15 -18.03
C PRO A 66 0.16 -1.00 -17.00
N VAL A 67 -0.91 -1.65 -17.46
CA VAL A 67 -1.62 -2.67 -16.71
C VAL A 67 -0.69 -3.84 -16.43
N VAL A 68 -0.69 -4.32 -15.18
CA VAL A 68 0.17 -5.40 -14.70
C VAL A 68 -0.58 -6.73 -14.64
N LEU A 69 -1.87 -6.69 -14.26
CA LEU A 69 -2.76 -7.85 -14.25
C LEU A 69 -3.95 -7.58 -15.16
N HIS A 70 -4.31 -8.57 -15.97
CA HIS A 70 -5.41 -8.51 -16.95
C HIS A 70 -6.39 -9.65 -16.70
N ASP A 71 -7.60 -9.33 -16.27
CA ASP A 71 -8.73 -10.26 -16.09
C ASP A 71 -8.35 -11.57 -15.39
N VAL A 72 -7.59 -11.46 -14.30
CA VAL A 72 -7.08 -12.62 -13.56
C VAL A 72 -8.22 -13.22 -12.74
N SER A 73 -8.54 -14.48 -13.04
CA SER A 73 -9.54 -15.26 -12.31
C SER A 73 -8.99 -16.59 -11.84
N PHE A 74 -9.06 -16.86 -10.53
CA PHE A 74 -8.72 -18.16 -9.95
C PHE A 74 -9.36 -18.33 -8.58
N ARG A 75 -9.45 -19.58 -8.12
CA ARG A 75 -9.97 -19.94 -6.80
C ARG A 75 -9.01 -20.87 -6.08
N VAL A 76 -8.73 -20.55 -4.82
CA VAL A 76 -7.90 -21.34 -3.91
C VAL A 76 -8.80 -21.87 -2.80
N GLN A 77 -8.74 -23.17 -2.58
CA GLN A 77 -9.53 -23.85 -1.54
C GLN A 77 -8.84 -23.74 -0.17
N PRO A 78 -9.60 -23.76 0.94
CA PRO A 78 -9.04 -23.83 2.29
C PRO A 78 -7.98 -24.93 2.44
N GLY A 79 -6.80 -24.56 2.95
CA GLY A 79 -5.68 -25.48 3.15
C GLY A 79 -4.89 -25.85 1.88
N GLN A 80 -5.28 -25.35 0.70
CA GLN A 80 -4.57 -25.59 -0.53
C GLN A 80 -3.25 -24.81 -0.57
N ARG A 81 -2.18 -25.45 -1.06
CA ARG A 81 -0.90 -24.80 -1.33
C ARG A 81 -0.81 -24.49 -2.82
N VAL A 82 -0.59 -23.21 -3.15
CA VAL A 82 -0.52 -22.72 -4.52
C VAL A 82 0.83 -22.08 -4.77
N ALA A 83 1.41 -22.34 -5.93
CA ALA A 83 2.64 -21.72 -6.38
C ALA A 83 2.35 -20.83 -7.60
N LEU A 84 2.68 -19.55 -7.50
CA LEU A 84 2.64 -18.62 -8.64
C LEU A 84 4.00 -18.63 -9.33
N VAL A 85 4.05 -19.11 -10.58
CA VAL A 85 5.29 -19.26 -11.35
C VAL A 85 5.20 -18.47 -12.64
N GLY A 86 6.28 -17.79 -13.00
CA GLY A 86 6.36 -16.97 -14.20
C GLY A 86 7.58 -16.04 -14.19
N PRO A 87 7.93 -15.41 -15.33
CA PRO A 87 9.09 -14.54 -15.44
C PRO A 87 8.99 -13.31 -14.53
N THR A 88 10.12 -12.66 -14.27
CA THR A 88 10.14 -11.36 -13.56
C THR A 88 9.23 -10.36 -14.29
N GLY A 89 8.43 -9.60 -13.53
CA GLY A 89 7.46 -8.66 -14.08
C GLY A 89 6.10 -9.25 -14.44
N ALA A 90 5.89 -10.57 -14.35
CA ALA A 90 4.59 -11.21 -14.65
C ALA A 90 3.46 -10.96 -13.62
N GLY A 91 3.62 -10.01 -12.69
CA GLY A 91 2.57 -9.68 -11.71
C GLY A 91 2.44 -10.61 -10.50
N LYS A 92 3.35 -11.57 -10.30
CA LYS A 92 3.31 -12.51 -9.15
C LYS A 92 3.24 -11.80 -7.79
N SER A 93 4.17 -10.87 -7.54
CA SER A 93 4.18 -10.09 -6.30
C SER A 93 2.98 -9.15 -6.21
N THR A 94 2.47 -8.68 -7.36
CA THR A 94 1.26 -7.86 -7.42
C THR A 94 0.03 -8.62 -6.93
N ILE A 95 -0.14 -9.89 -7.30
CA ILE A 95 -1.23 -10.73 -6.77
C ILE A 95 -1.19 -10.81 -5.24
N VAL A 96 0.00 -11.02 -4.66
CA VAL A 96 0.18 -11.07 -3.21
C VAL A 96 -0.12 -9.70 -2.56
N ASN A 97 0.35 -8.61 -3.17
CA ASN A 97 0.10 -7.25 -2.67
C ASN A 97 -1.39 -6.89 -2.68
N LEU A 98 -2.13 -7.32 -3.70
CA LEU A 98 -3.59 -7.13 -3.77
C LEU A 98 -4.32 -7.97 -2.72
N LEU A 99 -3.91 -9.22 -2.51
CA LEU A 99 -4.50 -10.07 -1.47
C LEU A 99 -4.30 -9.49 -0.05
N MET A 100 -3.13 -8.91 0.22
CA MET A 100 -2.83 -8.18 1.47
C MET A 100 -3.49 -6.79 1.56
N ARG A 101 -4.19 -6.40 0.48
CA ARG A 101 -4.79 -5.08 0.29
C ARG A 101 -3.79 -3.94 0.55
N PHE A 102 -2.57 -4.09 0.05
CA PHE A 102 -1.60 -2.98 -0.04
C PHE A 102 -1.96 -2.02 -1.17
N TYR A 103 -2.68 -2.52 -2.17
CA TYR A 103 -3.35 -1.76 -3.21
C TYR A 103 -4.75 -2.33 -3.39
N ASP A 104 -5.68 -1.51 -3.84
CA ASP A 104 -7.00 -1.97 -4.29
C ASP A 104 -6.94 -2.32 -5.80
N SER A 105 -7.68 -3.36 -6.22
CA SER A 105 -7.81 -3.70 -7.64
C SER A 105 -8.42 -2.54 -8.43
N THR A 106 -7.94 -2.31 -9.65
CA THR A 106 -8.52 -1.32 -10.56
C THR A 106 -9.90 -1.77 -11.02
N ASP A 107 -10.02 -3.04 -11.41
CA ASP A 107 -11.28 -3.69 -11.76
C ASP A 107 -11.33 -5.11 -11.18
N GLY A 108 -12.54 -5.67 -11.11
CA GLY A 108 -12.78 -7.00 -10.55
C GLY A 108 -12.69 -7.05 -9.03
N THR A 109 -12.90 -8.25 -8.49
CA THR A 109 -13.16 -8.46 -7.07
C THR A 109 -12.23 -9.53 -6.49
N ILE A 110 -11.78 -9.33 -5.26
CA ILE A 110 -11.00 -10.31 -4.50
C ILE A 110 -11.81 -10.67 -3.26
N LEU A 111 -12.16 -11.95 -3.14
CA LEU A 111 -12.97 -12.47 -2.05
C LEU A 111 -12.13 -13.35 -1.13
N ILE A 112 -12.37 -13.24 0.17
CA ILE A 112 -11.92 -14.20 1.18
C ILE A 112 -13.15 -14.77 1.87
N ASP A 113 -13.30 -16.10 1.79
CA ASP A 113 -14.48 -16.82 2.30
C ASP A 113 -15.83 -16.21 1.86
N GLY A 114 -15.86 -15.64 0.65
CA GLY A 114 -17.04 -15.01 0.05
C GLY A 114 -17.27 -13.54 0.42
N MET A 115 -16.41 -12.93 1.24
CA MET A 115 -16.44 -11.49 1.55
C MET A 115 -15.42 -10.73 0.70
N ASP A 116 -15.82 -9.61 0.10
CA ASP A 116 -14.88 -8.71 -0.59
C ASP A 116 -13.92 -8.11 0.43
N ILE A 117 -12.62 -8.16 0.13
CA ILE A 117 -11.57 -7.57 0.97
C ILE A 117 -11.71 -6.03 1.08
N LYS A 118 -12.43 -5.39 0.16
CA LYS A 118 -12.76 -3.95 0.19
C LYS A 118 -13.84 -3.61 1.22
N ASP A 119 -14.69 -4.57 1.56
CA ASP A 119 -15.83 -4.40 2.48
C ASP A 119 -15.49 -4.75 3.94
N VAL A 120 -14.24 -5.08 4.23
CA VAL A 120 -13.77 -5.40 5.58
C VAL A 120 -12.66 -4.46 6.03
N THR A 121 -12.50 -4.34 7.36
CA THR A 121 -11.44 -3.49 7.93
C THR A 121 -10.05 -4.09 7.63
N LEU A 122 -9.11 -3.23 7.24
CA LEU A 122 -7.72 -3.61 6.96
C LEU A 122 -7.06 -4.31 8.14
N SER A 123 -7.36 -3.87 9.37
CA SER A 123 -6.84 -4.50 10.58
C SER A 123 -7.29 -5.96 10.68
N SER A 124 -8.61 -6.22 10.56
CA SER A 124 -9.16 -7.58 10.68
C SER A 124 -8.69 -8.53 9.57
N LEU A 125 -8.40 -7.99 8.39
CA LEU A 125 -7.84 -8.72 7.27
C LEU A 125 -6.38 -9.13 7.54
N ARG A 126 -5.54 -8.16 7.89
CA ARG A 126 -4.08 -8.35 8.00
C ARG A 126 -3.66 -9.09 9.27
N GLU A 127 -4.44 -9.00 10.36
CA GLU A 127 -4.18 -9.75 11.59
C GLU A 127 -4.22 -11.28 11.38
N GLN A 128 -4.95 -11.72 10.36
CA GLN A 128 -5.12 -13.13 10.03
C GLN A 128 -4.18 -13.63 8.92
N MET A 129 -3.24 -12.78 8.47
CA MET A 129 -2.33 -13.08 7.37
C MET A 129 -0.86 -13.04 7.81
N GLY A 130 -0.10 -14.06 7.43
CA GLY A 130 1.36 -14.05 7.55
C GLY A 130 1.99 -13.79 6.19
N ILE A 131 2.92 -12.84 6.12
CA ILE A 131 3.70 -12.56 4.90
C ILE A 131 5.20 -12.63 5.18
N VAL A 132 5.94 -13.23 4.25
CA VAL A 132 7.40 -13.18 4.19
C VAL A 132 7.76 -12.39 2.94
N LEU A 133 8.34 -11.21 3.14
CA LEU A 133 8.76 -10.35 2.04
C LEU A 133 10.03 -10.87 1.37
N GLN A 134 10.20 -10.57 0.09
CA GLN A 134 11.40 -10.93 -0.67
C GLN A 134 12.66 -10.28 -0.07
N ASP A 135 12.55 -9.01 0.30
CA ASP A 135 13.57 -8.28 1.05
C ASP A 135 13.10 -8.16 2.50
N SER A 136 13.60 -9.05 3.37
CA SER A 136 13.28 -9.02 4.80
C SER A 136 14.13 -7.96 5.51
N PHE A 137 13.53 -7.31 6.50
CA PHE A 137 14.22 -6.39 7.39
C PHE A 137 13.81 -6.70 8.84
N ILE A 138 14.69 -6.35 9.77
CA ILE A 138 14.49 -6.56 11.20
C ILE A 138 14.70 -5.20 11.89
N PHE A 139 13.90 -4.92 12.90
CA PHE A 139 14.05 -3.71 13.70
C PHE A 139 15.18 -3.88 14.73
N ALA A 140 15.82 -2.78 15.13
CA ALA A 140 16.78 -2.81 16.22
C ALA A 140 16.08 -3.24 17.52
N GLY A 141 16.55 -4.33 18.12
CA GLY A 141 15.93 -4.94 19.30
C GLY A 141 16.50 -6.32 19.59
N THR A 142 15.82 -7.05 20.46
CA THR A 142 16.07 -8.47 20.75
C THR A 142 15.28 -9.36 19.81
N VAL A 143 15.67 -10.62 19.71
CA VAL A 143 14.90 -11.64 18.96
C VAL A 143 13.61 -12.02 19.70
N GLU A 144 13.59 -11.80 21.01
CA GLU A 144 12.48 -12.07 21.93
C GLU A 144 11.65 -10.81 22.18
#